data_AF-A0A1Q8CRP7-F1
#
_entry.id   AF-A0A1Q8CRP7-F1
#
_cell.length_a   1.000
_cell.length_b   1.000
_cell.length_c   1.000
_cell.angle_alpha   90.00
_cell.angle_beta   90.00
_cell.angle_gamma   90.00
#
_symmetry.space_group_name_H-M   'P 1'
#
loop_
_entity.id
_entity.type
_entity.pdbx_description
1 polymer ?
#
loop_
_entity_poly.entity_id
_entity_poly.type
_entity_poly.pdbx_seq_one_letter_code
_entity_poly.pdbx_strand_id
1 'polypeptide(L)'
;MTRPVDMIELPHRGWGRASVPVDHAPPGVATVMEIQGNWLSSYYVYGLVDTPDTLEQGLMLCTQNHSRQRLRAVVPREYTHVKISMGTGKIALLTRWRLGFRPADTCPELLTAAQGRHPDVLLYNGPATAATFEVLGRGYAQLHRFAVDGTGKQELRTVGLGPFRGGVELPPGPILVEVDCLTSWSLTLKG
;
A
#
# COMPACT_ATOMS: atom_id res chain seq x y z
N MET A 1 -19.20 15.61 -12.67
CA MET A 1 -18.31 14.45 -12.50
C MET A 1 -16.88 14.95 -12.39
N THR A 2 -16.45 15.24 -11.17
CA THR A 2 -15.08 15.64 -10.85
C THR A 2 -14.17 14.42 -10.92
N ARG A 3 -13.04 14.52 -11.64
CA ARG A 3 -11.97 13.51 -11.55
C ARG A 3 -11.62 13.34 -10.06
N PRO A 4 -11.41 12.12 -9.53
CA PRO A 4 -10.76 11.99 -8.23
C PRO A 4 -9.38 12.63 -8.38
N VAL A 5 -9.12 13.70 -7.62
CA VAL A 5 -7.92 14.56 -7.70
C VAL A 5 -6.64 13.83 -7.23
N ASP A 6 -6.75 12.56 -6.83
CA ASP A 6 -5.70 11.76 -6.19
C ASP A 6 -5.38 10.46 -6.94
N MET A 7 -5.20 10.55 -8.26
CA MET A 7 -4.76 9.40 -9.06
C MET A 7 -3.58 9.76 -9.94
N ILE A 8 -2.48 9.03 -9.79
CA ILE A 8 -1.33 9.12 -10.69
C ILE A 8 -1.58 8.36 -12.00
N GLU A 9 -0.71 8.59 -12.98
CA GLU A 9 -0.63 7.71 -14.14
C GLU A 9 -0.10 6.33 -13.73
N LEU A 10 -0.62 5.28 -14.36
CA LEU A 10 -0.14 3.90 -14.22
C LEU A 10 0.42 3.46 -15.58
N PRO A 11 1.67 3.83 -15.90
CA PRO A 11 2.27 3.63 -17.23
C PRO A 11 2.57 2.16 -17.51
N HIS A 12 2.92 1.39 -16.48
CA HIS A 12 3.16 -0.04 -16.62
C HIS A 12 1.84 -0.79 -16.68
N ARG A 13 1.74 -1.77 -17.57
CA ARG A 13 0.56 -2.60 -17.75
C ARG A 13 0.96 -3.97 -18.22
N GLY A 14 0.24 -4.98 -17.77
CA GLY A 14 0.54 -6.34 -18.18
C GLY A 14 -0.52 -7.35 -17.78
N TRP A 15 -0.18 -8.60 -18.07
CA TRP A 15 -0.99 -9.77 -17.81
C TRP A 15 -0.17 -10.81 -17.07
N GLY A 16 -0.78 -11.46 -16.09
CA GLY A 16 -0.12 -12.51 -15.31
C GLY A 16 1.12 -12.00 -14.57
N ARG A 17 2.20 -12.80 -14.61
CA ARG A 17 3.45 -12.52 -13.89
C ARG A 17 4.29 -11.50 -14.63
N ALA A 18 4.96 -10.61 -13.90
CA ALA A 18 5.93 -9.68 -14.46
C ALA A 18 6.93 -9.21 -13.39
N SER A 19 8.02 -8.60 -13.87
CA SER A 19 8.90 -7.76 -13.08
C SER A 19 8.86 -6.36 -13.67
N VAL A 20 8.74 -5.33 -12.84
CA VAL A 20 8.68 -3.93 -13.25
C VAL A 20 9.77 -3.15 -12.51
N PRO A 21 10.65 -2.41 -13.20
CA PRO A 21 11.64 -1.57 -12.53
C PRO A 21 10.96 -0.52 -11.67
N VAL A 22 11.57 -0.17 -10.53
CA VAL A 22 11.04 0.85 -9.64
C VAL A 22 11.49 2.24 -10.10
N ASP A 23 10.52 3.09 -10.43
CA ASP A 23 10.77 4.52 -10.66
C ASP A 23 10.83 5.23 -9.31
N HIS A 24 12.01 5.23 -8.69
CA HIS A 24 12.18 5.80 -7.37
C HIS A 24 11.96 7.32 -7.34
N ALA A 25 11.29 7.77 -6.28
CA ALA A 25 11.21 9.17 -5.90
C ALA A 25 12.61 9.76 -5.62
N PRO A 26 12.76 11.10 -5.59
CA PRO A 26 14.02 11.75 -5.20
C PRO A 26 14.52 11.28 -3.82
N PRO A 27 15.84 11.37 -3.55
CA PRO A 27 16.38 11.07 -2.22
C PRO A 27 15.68 11.87 -1.11
N GLY A 28 15.43 11.23 0.03
CA GLY A 28 14.73 11.84 1.18
C GLY A 28 13.21 11.72 1.16
N VAL A 29 12.62 11.18 0.08
CA VAL A 29 11.19 10.90 -0.03
C VAL A 29 10.98 9.44 -0.40
N ALA A 30 10.05 8.76 0.29
CA ALA A 30 9.69 7.39 -0.03
C ALA A 30 9.06 7.28 -1.41
N THR A 31 9.26 6.12 -2.04
CA THR A 31 8.53 5.72 -3.23
C THR A 31 7.28 4.96 -2.79
N VAL A 32 6.11 5.36 -3.28
CA VAL A 32 4.86 4.62 -3.08
C VAL A 32 4.44 4.05 -4.42
N MET A 33 4.22 2.74 -4.46
CA MET A 33 3.65 2.06 -5.61
C MET A 33 2.14 2.19 -5.58
N GLU A 34 1.53 2.51 -6.72
CA GLU A 34 0.10 2.29 -6.95
C GLU A 34 -0.08 1.16 -7.96
N ILE A 35 -0.87 0.14 -7.61
CA ILE A 35 -1.22 -0.96 -8.51
C ILE A 35 -2.74 -1.13 -8.57
N GLN A 36 -3.25 -1.39 -9.77
CA GLN A 36 -4.68 -1.57 -10.02
C GLN A 36 -4.92 -2.88 -10.76
N GLY A 37 -5.76 -3.74 -10.18
CA GLY A 37 -6.26 -4.95 -10.84
C GLY A 37 -7.59 -4.75 -11.57
N ASN A 38 -8.13 -5.85 -12.08
CA ASN A 38 -9.54 -5.95 -12.43
C ASN A 38 -10.29 -6.86 -11.42
N TRP A 39 -11.60 -6.99 -11.59
CA TRP A 39 -12.47 -7.81 -10.73
C TRP A 39 -12.13 -9.31 -10.72
N LEU A 40 -11.40 -9.81 -11.74
CA LEU A 40 -10.91 -11.18 -11.82
C LEU A 40 -9.46 -11.34 -11.34
N SER A 41 -8.77 -10.24 -11.10
CA SER A 41 -7.36 -10.24 -10.74
C SER A 41 -7.21 -10.74 -9.32
N SER A 42 -6.23 -11.61 -9.12
CA SER A 42 -5.67 -11.92 -7.81
C SER A 42 -4.17 -12.01 -7.98
N TYR A 43 -3.44 -11.19 -7.22
CA TYR A 43 -1.99 -11.12 -7.30
C TYR A 43 -1.36 -10.75 -5.96
N TYR A 44 -0.07 -11.06 -5.89
CA TYR A 44 0.84 -10.66 -4.84
C TYR A 44 1.95 -9.84 -5.46
N VAL A 45 2.34 -8.74 -4.81
CA VAL A 45 3.46 -7.93 -5.24
C VAL A 45 4.59 -8.08 -4.22
N TYR A 46 5.79 -8.40 -4.70
CA TYR A 46 6.99 -8.52 -3.88
C TYR A 46 8.03 -7.51 -4.34
N GLY A 47 8.82 -6.97 -3.42
CA GLY A 47 10.05 -6.26 -3.78
C GLY A 47 11.10 -7.24 -4.31
N LEU A 48 11.96 -6.78 -5.22
CA LEU A 48 13.13 -7.50 -5.69
C LEU A 48 14.38 -6.62 -5.54
N VAL A 49 15.47 -7.21 -5.08
CA VAL A 49 16.79 -6.56 -5.05
C VAL A 49 17.60 -7.05 -6.24
N ASP A 50 18.21 -6.11 -6.98
CA ASP A 50 19.13 -6.48 -8.06
C ASP A 50 20.48 -6.87 -7.44
N THR A 51 20.89 -8.11 -7.66
CA THR A 51 22.20 -8.62 -7.27
C THR A 51 22.99 -8.96 -8.53
N PRO A 52 24.34 -9.03 -8.47
CA PRO A 52 25.16 -9.27 -9.67
C PRO A 52 24.75 -10.51 -10.49
N ASP A 53 24.16 -11.52 -9.85
CA ASP A 53 23.85 -12.81 -10.48
C ASP A 53 22.33 -13.03 -10.68
N THR A 54 21.47 -12.45 -9.83
CA THR A 54 20.01 -12.72 -9.84
C THR A 54 19.16 -11.58 -9.24
N LEU A 55 17.85 -11.60 -9.49
CA LEU A 55 16.90 -10.80 -8.71
C LEU A 55 16.48 -11.59 -7.46
N GLU A 56 16.94 -11.17 -6.28
CA GLU A 56 16.55 -11.77 -5.01
C GLU A 56 15.17 -11.26 -4.58
N GLN A 57 14.27 -12.18 -4.20
CA GLN A 57 12.93 -11.80 -3.79
C GLN A 57 12.89 -11.36 -2.32
N GLY A 58 12.46 -10.12 -2.09
CA GLY A 58 12.23 -9.55 -0.77
C GLY A 58 10.82 -9.79 -0.23
N LEU A 59 10.38 -8.87 0.62
CA LEU A 59 9.08 -8.93 1.29
C LEU A 59 7.91 -8.70 0.31
N MET A 60 6.75 -9.25 0.67
CA MET A 60 5.49 -8.89 0.03
C MET A 60 5.14 -7.44 0.40
N LEU A 61 4.88 -6.63 -0.62
CA LEU A 61 4.49 -5.22 -0.46
C LEU A 61 2.98 -5.07 -0.32
N CYS A 62 2.21 -5.80 -1.13
CA CYS A 62 0.76 -5.84 -1.02
C CYS A 62 0.17 -7.07 -1.71
N THR A 63 -1.09 -7.33 -1.42
CA THR A 63 -1.90 -8.34 -2.11
C THR A 63 -3.23 -7.76 -2.56
N GLN A 64 -3.77 -8.27 -3.66
CA GLN A 64 -5.06 -7.87 -4.20
C GLN A 64 -5.89 -9.12 -4.46
N ASN A 65 -7.18 -9.04 -4.08
CA ASN A 65 -8.18 -10.04 -4.39
C ASN A 65 -9.40 -9.37 -5.02
N HIS A 66 -9.63 -9.66 -6.29
CA HIS A 66 -10.89 -9.45 -7.02
C HIS A 66 -11.46 -8.02 -6.96
N SER A 67 -10.62 -7.02 -7.16
CA SER A 67 -10.98 -5.60 -7.06
C SER A 67 -10.41 -4.72 -8.17
N ARG A 68 -11.16 -3.67 -8.53
CA ARG A 68 -10.70 -2.60 -9.41
C ARG A 68 -10.10 -1.41 -8.64
N GLN A 69 -10.05 -1.47 -7.31
CA GLN A 69 -9.46 -0.41 -6.53
C GLN A 69 -7.95 -0.35 -6.76
N ARG A 70 -7.40 0.86 -6.62
CA ARG A 70 -5.95 1.05 -6.56
C ARG A 70 -5.50 0.68 -5.16
N LEU A 71 -4.42 -0.08 -5.10
CA LEU A 71 -3.73 -0.41 -3.88
C LEU A 71 -2.48 0.44 -3.80
N ARG A 72 -2.13 0.87 -2.60
CA ARG A 72 -0.88 1.60 -2.36
C ARG A 72 -0.03 0.85 -1.35
N ALA A 73 1.28 0.85 -1.58
CA ALA A 73 2.26 0.29 -0.65
C ALA A 73 3.57 1.08 -0.73
N VAL A 74 4.24 1.23 0.41
CA VAL A 74 5.59 1.81 0.44
C VAL A 74 6.57 0.84 -0.20
N VAL A 75 7.44 1.34 -1.07
CA VAL A 75 8.52 0.57 -1.71
C VAL A 75 9.85 0.96 -1.07
N PRO A 76 10.45 0.08 -0.24
CA PRO A 76 11.79 0.28 0.30
C PRO A 76 12.84 0.57 -0.78
N ARG A 77 13.83 1.39 -0.42
CA ARG A 77 14.82 1.95 -1.38
C ARG A 77 15.77 0.89 -1.93
N GLU A 78 15.96 -0.20 -1.21
CA GLU A 78 16.75 -1.35 -1.62
C GLU A 78 16.14 -2.13 -2.78
N TYR A 79 14.83 -1.99 -3.03
CA TYR A 79 14.16 -2.71 -4.11
C TYR A 79 14.28 -1.98 -5.43
N THR A 80 14.99 -2.60 -6.37
CA THR A 80 15.18 -2.07 -7.73
C THR A 80 14.02 -2.44 -8.66
N HIS A 81 13.28 -3.50 -8.34
CA HIS A 81 12.12 -3.96 -9.10
C HIS A 81 10.99 -4.39 -8.16
N VAL A 82 9.79 -4.50 -8.72
CA VAL A 82 8.67 -5.21 -8.11
C VAL A 82 8.26 -6.40 -8.95
N LYS A 83 8.06 -7.54 -8.30
CA LYS A 83 7.57 -8.78 -8.90
C LYS A 83 6.07 -8.91 -8.68
N ILE A 84 5.34 -8.99 -9.77
CA ILE A 84 3.92 -9.33 -9.76
C ILE A 84 3.82 -10.85 -9.92
N SER A 85 3.34 -11.51 -8.87
CA SER A 85 3.06 -12.94 -8.84
C SER A 85 1.57 -13.19 -8.87
N MET A 86 1.13 -14.18 -9.63
CA MET A 86 -0.29 -14.52 -9.72
C MET A 86 -0.77 -15.24 -8.45
N GLY A 87 -2.02 -15.00 -8.09
CA GLY A 87 -2.74 -15.79 -7.08
C GLY A 87 -2.88 -17.26 -7.47
N THR A 88 -3.26 -18.09 -6.51
CA THR A 88 -3.52 -19.52 -6.73
C THR A 88 -4.90 -19.71 -7.38
N GLY A 89 -4.94 -20.06 -8.67
CA GLY A 89 -6.21 -20.41 -9.33
C GLY A 89 -6.17 -20.39 -10.86
N LYS A 90 -7.18 -21.01 -11.49
CA LYS A 90 -7.30 -21.09 -12.97
C LYS A 90 -7.44 -19.73 -13.66
N ILE A 91 -7.84 -18.69 -12.94
CA ILE A 91 -8.07 -17.32 -13.45
C ILE A 91 -6.76 -16.50 -13.47
N ALA A 92 -5.68 -17.01 -12.88
CA ALA A 92 -4.37 -16.37 -12.78
C ALA A 92 -3.87 -15.78 -14.11
N LEU A 93 -4.03 -16.52 -15.23
CA LEU A 93 -3.58 -16.11 -16.56
C LEU A 93 -4.36 -14.93 -17.17
N LEU A 94 -5.53 -14.60 -16.62
CA LEU A 94 -6.37 -13.46 -17.02
C LEU A 94 -6.20 -12.24 -16.11
N THR A 95 -5.31 -12.34 -15.14
CA THR A 95 -4.99 -11.24 -14.22
C THR A 95 -4.39 -10.09 -15.01
N ARG A 96 -5.10 -8.96 -15.07
CA ARG A 96 -4.61 -7.73 -15.68
C ARG A 96 -4.26 -6.75 -14.59
N TRP A 97 -3.13 -6.10 -14.74
CA TRP A 97 -2.69 -5.09 -13.80
C TRP A 97 -2.18 -3.85 -14.53
N ARG A 98 -2.28 -2.72 -13.84
CA ARG A 98 -1.63 -1.46 -14.18
C ARG A 98 -0.87 -0.99 -12.95
N LEU A 99 0.32 -0.44 -13.15
CA LEU A 99 1.20 -0.04 -12.07
C LEU A 99 1.88 1.30 -12.40
N GLY A 100 2.09 2.11 -11.37
CA GLY A 100 2.90 3.33 -11.40
C GLY A 100 3.48 3.60 -10.03
N PHE A 101 4.38 4.58 -9.97
CA PHE A 101 5.04 5.00 -8.75
C PHE A 101 4.83 6.49 -8.53
N ARG A 102 4.80 6.91 -7.26
CA ARG A 102 4.72 8.31 -6.87
C ARG A 102 5.62 8.61 -5.67
N PRO A 103 6.05 9.87 -5.52
CA PRO A 103 6.62 10.36 -4.28
C PRO A 103 5.57 10.32 -3.14
N ALA A 104 6.02 9.91 -1.96
CA ALA A 104 5.18 9.76 -0.77
C ALA A 104 4.53 11.07 -0.27
N ASP A 105 5.19 12.20 -0.47
CA ASP A 105 4.67 13.54 -0.15
C ASP A 105 3.50 13.97 -1.05
N THR A 106 3.23 13.22 -2.12
CA THR A 106 2.05 13.44 -2.95
C THR A 106 0.85 12.59 -2.53
N CYS A 107 1.02 11.59 -1.66
CA CYS A 107 -0.07 10.71 -1.24
C CYS A 107 -1.25 11.48 -0.64
N PRO A 108 -2.47 10.91 -0.69
CA PRO A 108 -3.63 11.52 -0.04
C PRO A 108 -3.36 11.74 1.46
N GLU A 109 -3.74 12.92 1.94
CA GLU A 109 -3.50 13.34 3.31
C GLU A 109 -4.60 12.85 4.27
N LEU A 110 -4.20 12.31 5.41
CA LEU A 110 -5.07 11.97 6.53
C LEU A 110 -5.36 13.23 7.35
N LEU A 111 -6.45 13.92 7.02
CA LEU A 111 -6.84 15.17 7.70
C LEU A 111 -7.72 14.95 8.94
N THR A 112 -8.75 14.12 8.84
CA THR A 112 -9.70 13.86 9.94
C THR A 112 -10.06 12.39 10.00
N ALA A 113 -10.40 11.81 8.86
CA ALA A 113 -10.66 10.39 8.75
C ALA A 113 -10.30 9.89 7.34
N ALA A 114 -9.98 8.61 7.25
CA ALA A 114 -9.83 7.88 6.01
C ALA A 114 -10.51 6.51 6.14
N GLN A 115 -10.91 5.94 5.01
CA GLN A 115 -11.53 4.62 4.96
C GLN A 115 -11.20 3.93 3.64
N GLY A 116 -11.12 2.61 3.66
CA GLY A 116 -10.79 1.80 2.50
C GLY A 116 -11.26 0.36 2.65
N ARG A 117 -10.94 -0.46 1.64
CA ARG A 117 -11.21 -1.92 1.64
C ARG A 117 -10.02 -2.76 1.21
N HIS A 118 -8.90 -2.09 0.93
CA HIS A 118 -7.68 -2.66 0.39
C HIS A 118 -6.48 -1.95 1.03
N PRO A 119 -5.27 -2.48 0.82
CA PRO A 119 -4.04 -1.78 1.14
C PRO A 119 -4.00 -0.35 0.64
N ASP A 120 -3.62 0.57 1.52
CA ASP A 120 -3.51 2.00 1.20
C ASP A 120 -2.41 2.68 2.02
N VAL A 121 -1.92 3.82 1.53
CA VAL A 121 -0.88 4.64 2.16
C VAL A 121 -1.34 6.08 2.18
N LEU A 122 -1.36 6.67 3.37
CA LEU A 122 -1.79 8.04 3.63
C LEU A 122 -0.62 8.86 4.18
N LEU A 123 -0.54 10.13 3.80
CA LEU A 123 0.39 11.08 4.41
C LEU A 123 -0.25 11.70 5.66
N TYR A 124 0.48 11.79 6.76
CA TYR A 124 0.06 12.49 7.96
C TYR A 124 1.06 13.58 8.34
N ASN A 125 0.62 14.84 8.33
CA ASN A 125 1.43 16.02 8.65
C ASN A 125 1.06 16.69 9.99
N GLY A 126 0.14 16.08 10.76
CA GLY A 126 -0.37 16.66 11.99
C GLY A 126 0.55 16.47 13.21
N PRO A 127 0.17 17.06 14.36
CA PRO A 127 0.85 16.84 15.64
C PRO A 127 0.68 15.39 16.13
N ALA A 128 1.32 15.01 17.24
CA ALA A 128 1.01 13.73 17.87
C ALA A 128 -0.50 13.68 18.23
N THR A 129 -1.18 12.60 17.87
CA THR A 129 -2.61 12.44 18.19
C THR A 129 -3.00 10.98 18.38
N ALA A 130 -4.06 10.77 19.15
CA ALA A 130 -4.75 9.50 19.21
C ALA A 130 -5.69 9.37 18.00
N ALA A 131 -5.79 8.16 17.45
CA ALA A 131 -6.74 7.81 16.40
C ALA A 131 -7.52 6.55 16.77
N THR A 132 -8.69 6.41 16.17
CA THR A 132 -9.51 5.19 16.25
C THR A 132 -9.33 4.42 14.96
N PHE A 133 -8.82 3.19 15.06
CA PHE A 133 -8.72 2.27 13.94
C PHE A 133 -9.81 1.20 14.04
N GLU A 134 -10.58 1.04 12.97
CA GLU A 134 -11.70 0.11 12.88
C GLU A 134 -11.55 -0.82 11.69
N VAL A 135 -11.87 -2.09 11.90
CA VAL A 135 -11.89 -3.15 10.89
C VAL A 135 -13.25 -3.83 11.00
N LEU A 136 -14.10 -3.65 9.98
CA LEU A 136 -15.52 -4.01 10.08
C LEU A 136 -15.79 -5.49 9.79
N GLY A 137 -14.94 -6.15 9.02
CA GLY A 137 -15.11 -7.55 8.62
C GLY A 137 -14.20 -8.52 9.35
N ARG A 138 -14.49 -9.82 9.20
CA ARG A 138 -13.53 -10.86 9.55
C ARG A 138 -12.40 -10.85 8.53
N GLY A 139 -11.20 -10.54 9.00
CA GLY A 139 -10.01 -10.47 8.18
C GLY A 139 -8.81 -10.08 9.00
N TYR A 140 -7.66 -10.16 8.36
CA TYR A 140 -6.42 -9.60 8.85
C TYR A 140 -6.39 -8.11 8.51
N ALA A 141 -5.83 -7.32 9.43
CA ALA A 141 -5.45 -5.94 9.15
C ALA A 141 -4.16 -5.59 9.90
N GLN A 142 -3.29 -4.85 9.24
CA GLN A 142 -2.09 -4.26 9.81
C GLN A 142 -2.09 -2.76 9.57
N LEU A 143 -1.70 -2.03 10.61
CA LEU A 143 -1.46 -0.60 10.56
C LEU A 143 0.01 -0.36 10.90
N HIS A 144 0.74 0.20 9.95
CA HIS A 144 2.14 0.58 10.11
C HIS A 144 2.31 2.09 9.98
N ARG A 145 3.36 2.60 10.61
CA ARG A 145 3.93 3.89 10.24
C ARG A 145 5.30 3.74 9.60
N PHE A 146 5.63 4.68 8.73
CA PHE A 146 6.97 4.91 8.19
C PHE A 146 7.31 6.39 8.37
N ALA A 147 8.60 6.71 8.47
CA ALA A 147 9.04 8.06 8.21
C ALA A 147 8.74 8.43 6.74
N VAL A 148 8.67 9.72 6.41
CA VAL A 148 8.36 10.17 5.05
C VAL A 148 9.40 9.73 4.01
N ASP A 149 10.62 9.44 4.43
CA ASP A 149 11.69 8.87 3.61
C ASP A 149 11.57 7.36 3.37
N GLY A 150 10.59 6.71 4.02
CA GLY A 150 10.28 5.28 3.90
C GLY A 150 11.00 4.40 4.91
N THR A 151 11.79 4.98 5.82
CA THR A 151 12.51 4.24 6.85
C THR A 151 11.65 4.02 8.11
N GLY A 152 12.17 3.21 9.03
CA GLY A 152 11.59 3.08 10.37
C GLY A 152 10.19 2.49 10.38
N LYS A 153 9.94 1.44 9.57
CA LYS A 153 8.69 0.69 9.63
C LYS A 153 8.41 0.28 11.07
N GLN A 154 7.31 0.77 11.62
CA GLN A 154 6.85 0.41 12.96
C GLN A 154 5.41 -0.07 12.87
N GLU A 155 5.13 -1.23 13.47
CA GLU A 155 3.77 -1.69 13.67
C GLU A 155 3.08 -0.82 14.74
N LEU A 156 1.96 -0.22 14.38
CA LEU A 156 1.06 0.48 15.32
C LEU A 156 -0.04 -0.45 15.82
N ARG A 157 -0.52 -1.35 14.95
CA ARG A 157 -1.53 -2.35 15.30
C ARG A 157 -1.53 -3.52 14.32
N THR A 158 -1.58 -4.74 14.85
CA THR A 158 -1.99 -5.94 14.12
C THR A 158 -3.34 -6.45 14.64
N VAL A 159 -4.23 -6.80 13.71
CA VAL A 159 -5.51 -7.47 13.96
C VAL A 159 -5.47 -8.82 13.26
N GLY A 160 -5.35 -9.90 14.04
CA GLY A 160 -5.22 -11.26 13.49
C GLY A 160 -6.53 -11.82 12.90
N LEU A 161 -7.67 -11.50 13.50
CA LEU A 161 -9.00 -11.87 13.01
C LEU A 161 -10.04 -10.86 13.50
N GLY A 162 -10.54 -10.00 12.60
CA GLY A 162 -11.59 -9.02 12.91
C GLY A 162 -12.96 -9.62 13.26
N PRO A 163 -13.96 -8.79 13.60
CA PRO A 163 -13.92 -7.32 13.59
C PRO A 163 -13.11 -6.73 14.74
N PHE A 164 -12.65 -5.49 14.58
CA PHE A 164 -11.86 -4.77 15.58
C PHE A 164 -12.22 -3.28 15.61
N ARG A 165 -12.17 -2.68 16.81
CA ARG A 165 -12.22 -1.24 17.03
C ARG A 165 -11.33 -0.89 18.21
N GLY A 166 -10.36 0.00 18.02
CA GLY A 166 -9.45 0.37 19.10
C GLY A 166 -8.67 1.64 18.84
N GLY A 167 -8.04 2.14 19.91
CA GLY A 167 -7.14 3.29 19.86
C GLY A 167 -5.75 2.94 19.34
N VAL A 168 -5.16 3.85 18.58
CA VAL A 168 -3.76 3.86 18.15
C VAL A 168 -3.20 5.27 18.33
N GLU A 169 -1.92 5.39 18.64
CA GLU A 169 -1.25 6.69 18.72
C GLU A 169 -0.49 6.93 17.42
N LEU A 170 -0.70 8.09 16.80
CA LEU A 170 0.08 8.56 15.66
C LEU A 170 1.16 9.53 16.16
N PRO A 171 2.45 9.27 15.86
CA PRO A 171 3.50 10.24 16.16
C PRO A 171 3.34 11.52 15.32
N PRO A 172 4.01 12.63 15.70
CA PRO A 172 3.96 13.85 14.91
C PRO A 172 4.52 13.62 13.49
N GLY A 173 3.90 14.26 12.50
CA GLY A 173 4.28 14.20 11.11
C GLY A 173 5.55 15.00 10.77
N PRO A 174 6.07 14.87 9.53
CA PRO A 174 5.50 14.08 8.43
C PRO A 174 5.80 12.58 8.54
N ILE A 175 4.75 11.75 8.46
CA ILE A 175 4.86 10.28 8.43
C ILE A 175 3.93 9.70 7.36
N LEU A 176 4.21 8.46 6.95
CA LEU A 176 3.28 7.66 6.17
C LEU A 176 2.57 6.68 7.08
N VAL A 177 1.25 6.56 6.90
CA VAL A 177 0.41 5.57 7.54
C VAL A 177 0.01 4.56 6.48
N GLU A 178 0.54 3.34 6.60
CA GLU A 178 0.22 2.23 5.70
C GLU A 178 -0.79 1.32 6.39
N VAL A 179 -1.91 1.08 5.71
CA VAL A 179 -2.90 0.09 6.11
C VAL A 179 -2.78 -1.09 5.16
N ASP A 180 -2.45 -2.29 5.65
CA ASP A 180 -2.58 -3.52 4.88
C ASP A 180 -3.82 -4.27 5.39
N CYS A 181 -4.89 -4.25 4.60
CA CYS A 181 -6.17 -4.82 4.99
C CYS A 181 -6.98 -5.19 3.75
N LEU A 182 -7.53 -6.42 3.73
CA LEU A 182 -8.40 -6.90 2.65
C LEU A 182 -9.90 -6.88 3.00
N THR A 183 -10.26 -6.14 4.03
CA THR A 183 -11.66 -5.89 4.42
C THR A 183 -11.87 -4.39 4.66
N SER A 184 -13.13 -3.99 4.89
CA SER A 184 -13.44 -2.58 5.15
C SER A 184 -12.75 -2.11 6.43
N TRP A 185 -12.04 -1.00 6.32
CA TRP A 185 -11.33 -0.36 7.42
C TRP A 185 -11.61 1.15 7.45
N SER A 186 -11.48 1.74 8.63
CA SER A 186 -11.44 3.20 8.80
C SER A 186 -10.41 3.61 9.85
N LEU A 187 -9.87 4.80 9.70
CA LEU A 187 -8.95 5.44 10.62
C LEU A 187 -9.43 6.88 10.85
N THR A 188 -9.76 7.22 12.10
CA THR A 188 -10.33 8.51 12.47
C THR A 188 -9.48 9.17 13.54
N LEU A 189 -8.95 10.35 13.28
CA LEU A 189 -8.18 11.13 14.24
C LEU A 189 -9.09 11.65 15.36
N LYS A 190 -8.58 11.71 16.59
CA LYS A 190 -9.23 12.42 17.68
C LYS A 190 -8.76 13.87 17.65
N GLY A 191 -9.71 14.79 17.62
CA GLY A 191 -9.46 16.23 17.74
C GLY A 191 -9.19 16.63 19.18
#